data_AF-A0A318UKD9-F1
#
_entry.id   AF-A0A318UKD9-F1
#
_cell.length_a   1.000
_cell.length_b   1.000
_cell.length_c   1.000
_cell.angle_alpha   90.00
_cell.angle_beta   90.00
_cell.angle_gamma   90.00
#
_symmetry.space_group_name_H-M   'P 1'
#
loop_
_entity.id
_entity.type
_entity.pdbx_description
1 polymer ?
#
loop_
_entity_poly.entity_id
_entity_poly.type
_entity_poly.pdbx_seq_one_letter_code
_entity_poly.pdbx_strand_id
1 'polypeptide(L)'
;MIKVKHPLDECNINQENFINSLPEPKRRFKSLMFSHGNAAYRYHLKGFELSNKLDFEEWIEGLDDGAFKSDMKAKGFEKCKTVASFTRHVQERNNSGFDKFIENLMGTDDYKEYMSLVNC
;
A
#
# COMPACT_ATOMS: atom_id res chain seq x y z
N MET A 1 9.18 10.25 14.60
CA MET A 1 9.28 10.86 13.26
C MET A 1 8.73 9.87 12.25
N ILE A 2 7.92 10.31 11.30
CA ILE A 2 7.42 9.45 10.20
C ILE A 2 8.57 9.20 9.24
N LYS A 3 8.95 7.94 9.07
CA LYS A 3 10.13 7.54 8.29
C LYS A 3 9.83 7.44 6.80
N VAL A 4 8.67 6.87 6.47
CA VAL A 4 8.19 6.80 5.09
C VAL A 4 7.16 7.90 4.86
N LYS A 5 7.48 8.87 4.02
CA LYS A 5 6.61 10.02 3.72
C LYS A 5 5.53 9.68 2.70
N HIS A 6 4.40 10.35 2.73
CA HIS A 6 3.45 10.33 1.62
C HIS A 6 4.06 11.06 0.40
N PRO A 7 3.70 10.71 -0.86
CA PRO A 7 4.15 11.45 -2.05
C PRO A 7 3.62 12.89 -2.12
N LEU A 8 2.53 13.20 -1.42
CA LEU A 8 1.95 14.53 -1.33
C LEU A 8 2.38 15.23 -0.03
N ASP A 9 2.93 16.43 -0.14
CA ASP A 9 3.45 17.19 1.00
C ASP A 9 2.39 17.60 2.01
N GLU A 10 1.18 17.93 1.54
CA GLU A 10 0.06 18.25 2.42
C GLU A 10 -0.26 17.09 3.39
N CYS A 11 -0.22 15.85 2.89
CA CYS A 11 -0.39 14.68 3.74
C CYS A 11 0.73 14.57 4.78
N ASN A 12 1.98 14.86 4.41
CA ASN A 12 3.11 14.82 5.34
C ASN A 12 2.94 15.84 6.48
N ILE A 13 2.56 17.07 6.14
CA ILE A 13 2.30 18.16 7.10
C ILE A 13 1.17 17.76 8.05
N ASN A 14 0.05 17.28 7.50
CA ASN A 14 -1.12 16.90 8.31
C ASN A 14 -0.81 15.73 9.24
N GLN A 15 -0.05 14.73 8.79
CA GLN A 15 0.35 13.59 9.62
C GLN A 15 1.30 14.00 10.76
N GLU A 16 2.24 14.90 10.50
CA GLU A 16 3.15 15.43 11.54
C GLU A 16 2.41 16.27 12.57
N ASN A 17 1.54 17.19 12.12
CA ASN A 17 0.68 17.98 13.00
C ASN A 17 -0.19 17.08 13.89
N PHE A 18 -0.76 16.02 13.30
CA PHE A 18 -1.54 15.05 14.05
C PHE A 18 -0.71 14.35 15.12
N ILE A 19 0.49 13.85 14.81
CA ILE A 19 1.37 13.22 15.82
C ILE A 19 1.71 14.21 16.94
N ASN A 20 2.05 15.45 16.59
CA ASN A 20 2.43 16.46 17.58
C ASN A 20 1.28 16.84 18.52
N SER A 21 0.03 16.70 18.07
CA SER A 21 -1.16 16.90 18.91
C SER A 21 -1.43 15.77 19.91
N LEU A 22 -0.81 14.59 19.74
CA LEU A 22 -1.06 13.44 20.61
C LEU A 22 -0.24 13.49 21.91
N PRO A 23 -0.72 12.84 22.99
CA PRO A 23 0.11 12.49 24.14
C PRO A 23 1.30 11.61 23.73
N GLU A 24 2.45 11.80 24.39
CA GLU A 24 3.73 11.14 24.07
C GLU A 24 3.60 9.61 23.87
N PRO A 25 2.91 8.85 24.74
CA PRO A 25 2.81 7.39 24.59
C PRO A 25 2.11 6.94 23.30
N LYS A 26 1.29 7.80 22.68
CA LYS A 26 0.56 7.48 21.45
C LYS A 26 1.35 7.85 20.18
N ARG A 27 2.41 8.65 20.30
CA ARG A 27 3.14 9.21 19.15
C ARG A 27 3.92 8.16 18.38
N ARG A 28 4.53 7.18 19.07
CA ARG A 28 5.35 6.14 18.44
C ARG A 28 4.50 5.25 17.54
N PHE A 29 3.45 4.64 18.08
CA PHE A 29 2.51 3.82 17.30
C PHE A 29 1.94 4.59 16.10
N LYS A 30 1.55 5.86 16.31
CA LYS A 30 1.01 6.67 15.21
C LYS A 30 2.05 6.98 14.13
N SER A 31 3.32 7.21 14.51
CA SER A 31 4.41 7.39 13.55
C SER A 31 4.67 6.13 12.70
N LEU A 32 4.61 4.96 13.34
CA LEU A 32 4.76 3.67 12.67
C LEU A 32 3.60 3.40 11.71
N MET A 33 2.36 3.61 12.18
CA MET A 33 1.16 3.49 11.36
C MET A 33 1.23 4.38 10.11
N PHE A 34 1.59 5.65 10.24
CA PHE A 34 1.70 6.52 9.06
C PHE A 34 2.83 6.09 8.14
N SER A 35 3.97 5.64 8.67
CA SER A 35 5.06 5.12 7.84
C SER A 35 4.62 3.89 7.06
N HIS A 36 3.93 2.95 7.70
CA HIS A 36 3.38 1.76 7.05
C HIS A 36 2.32 2.12 6.00
N GLY A 37 1.36 2.98 6.34
CA GLY A 37 0.31 3.43 5.42
C GLY A 37 0.88 4.16 4.20
N ASN A 38 1.88 5.03 4.40
CA ASN A 38 2.55 5.73 3.31
C ASN A 38 3.36 4.76 2.43
N ALA A 39 4.00 3.75 3.00
CA ALA A 39 4.68 2.69 2.25
C ALA A 39 3.69 1.88 1.40
N ALA A 40 2.55 1.48 1.98
CA ALA A 40 1.48 0.79 1.27
C ALA A 40 0.89 1.65 0.13
N TYR A 41 0.68 2.95 0.35
CA TYR A 41 0.24 3.86 -0.69
C TYR A 41 1.23 3.91 -1.86
N ARG A 42 2.53 4.06 -1.56
CA ARG A 42 3.60 4.06 -2.58
C ARG A 42 3.65 2.74 -3.36
N TYR A 43 3.42 1.61 -2.69
CA TYR A 43 3.36 0.31 -3.34
C TYR A 43 2.25 0.26 -4.40
N HIS A 44 1.04 0.67 -4.03
CA HIS A 44 -0.11 0.66 -4.94
C HIS A 44 0.01 1.73 -6.03
N LEU A 45 0.57 2.90 -5.72
CA LEU A 45 0.85 3.94 -6.72
C LEU A 45 1.82 3.43 -7.79
N LYS A 46 2.91 2.77 -7.37
CA LYS A 46 3.86 2.17 -8.32
C LYS A 46 3.19 1.07 -9.15
N GLY A 47 2.28 0.28 -8.57
CA GLY A 47 1.48 -0.71 -9.29
C GLY A 47 0.58 -0.08 -10.34
N PHE A 48 -0.06 1.04 -10.02
CA PHE A 48 -0.86 1.82 -10.95
C PHE A 48 -0.01 2.35 -12.12
N GLU A 49 1.16 2.93 -11.83
CA GLU A 49 2.06 3.52 -12.83
C GLU A 49 2.65 2.49 -13.80
N LEU A 50 2.95 1.28 -13.30
CA LEU A 50 3.53 0.20 -14.12
C LEU A 50 2.47 -0.61 -14.88
N SER A 51 1.21 -0.54 -14.46
CA SER A 51 0.15 -1.41 -15.02
C SER A 51 -0.10 -1.17 -16.51
N ASN A 52 -0.28 -2.27 -17.23
CA ASN A 52 -0.69 -2.28 -18.63
C ASN A 52 -1.85 -3.27 -18.88
N LYS A 53 -2.33 -3.32 -20.13
CA LYS A 53 -3.48 -4.18 -20.50
C LYS A 53 -3.18 -5.67 -20.37
N LEU A 54 -1.96 -6.11 -20.63
CA LEU A 54 -1.57 -7.51 -20.49
C LEU A 54 -1.63 -7.93 -19.02
N ASP A 55 -1.12 -7.11 -18.10
CA ASP A 55 -1.23 -7.39 -16.66
C ASP A 55 -2.70 -7.56 -16.24
N PHE A 56 -3.60 -6.75 -16.82
CA PHE A 56 -5.03 -6.83 -16.52
C PHE A 56 -5.66 -8.11 -17.04
N GLU A 57 -5.36 -8.51 -18.28
CA GLU A 57 -5.84 -9.75 -18.87
C GLU A 57 -5.37 -10.96 -18.06
N GLU A 58 -4.08 -11.02 -17.73
CA GLU A 58 -3.49 -12.08 -16.90
C GLU A 58 -4.09 -12.10 -15.48
N TRP A 59 -4.25 -10.93 -14.85
CA TRP A 59 -4.88 -10.82 -13.53
C TRP A 59 -6.30 -11.35 -13.56
N ILE A 60 -7.10 -10.96 -14.56
CA ILE A 60 -8.48 -11.41 -14.72
C ILE A 60 -8.55 -12.92 -14.95
N GLU A 61 -7.66 -13.47 -15.78
CA GLU A 61 -7.60 -14.92 -16.05
C GLU A 61 -7.30 -15.72 -14.78
N GLY A 62 -6.40 -15.20 -13.93
CA GLY A 62 -6.02 -15.81 -12.65
C GLY A 62 -7.06 -15.66 -11.52
N LEU A 63 -8.15 -14.91 -11.72
CA LEU A 63 -9.24 -14.85 -10.74
C LEU A 63 -10.12 -16.09 -10.83
N ASP A 64 -10.61 -16.55 -9.67
CA ASP A 64 -11.65 -17.56 -9.59
C ASP A 64 -12.93 -17.10 -10.30
N ASP A 65 -13.63 -18.05 -10.92
CA ASP A 65 -14.90 -17.76 -11.57
C ASP A 65 -15.94 -17.35 -10.52
N GLY A 66 -16.59 -16.22 -10.76
CA GLY A 66 -17.57 -15.66 -9.83
C GLY A 66 -17.88 -14.19 -10.08
N ALA A 67 -18.72 -13.62 -9.22
CA ALA A 67 -19.18 -12.24 -9.34
C ALA A 67 -18.00 -11.25 -9.39
N PHE A 68 -16.96 -11.46 -8.58
CA PHE A 68 -15.80 -10.57 -8.56
C PHE A 68 -15.08 -10.51 -9.91
N LYS A 69 -14.78 -11.66 -10.54
CA LYS A 69 -14.15 -11.70 -11.87
C LYS A 69 -15.03 -11.05 -12.93
N SER A 70 -16.32 -11.33 -12.93
CA SER A 70 -17.29 -10.72 -13.85
C SER A 70 -17.35 -9.20 -13.68
N ASP A 71 -17.37 -8.71 -12.44
CA ASP A 71 -17.40 -7.28 -12.13
C ASP A 71 -16.12 -6.58 -12.56
N MET A 72 -14.94 -7.19 -12.33
CA MET A 72 -13.65 -6.61 -12.73
C MET A 72 -13.50 -6.61 -14.26
N LYS A 73 -13.97 -7.65 -14.95
CA LYS A 73 -14.08 -7.68 -16.42
C LYS A 73 -14.96 -6.56 -16.94
N ALA A 74 -16.15 -6.38 -16.36
CA ALA A 74 -17.10 -5.35 -16.77
C ALA A 74 -16.59 -3.92 -16.50
N LYS A 75 -15.85 -3.71 -15.40
CA LYS A 75 -15.20 -2.42 -15.09
C LYS A 75 -14.10 -2.06 -16.10
N GLY A 76 -13.39 -3.06 -16.62
CA GLY A 76 -12.31 -2.90 -17.59
C GLY A 76 -11.03 -2.30 -16.99
N PHE A 77 -9.97 -2.29 -17.81
CA PHE A 77 -8.61 -1.93 -17.39
C PHE A 77 -8.52 -0.59 -16.66
N GLU A 78 -8.99 0.51 -17.28
CA GLU A 78 -8.81 1.87 -16.72
C GLU A 78 -9.38 2.04 -15.32
N LYS A 79 -10.53 1.42 -15.04
CA LYS A 79 -11.13 1.45 -13.70
C LYS A 79 -10.43 0.48 -12.74
N CYS A 80 -9.92 -0.63 -13.24
CA CYS A 80 -9.21 -1.62 -12.45
C CYS A 80 -7.81 -1.16 -12.03
N LYS A 81 -7.20 -0.17 -12.70
CA LYS A 81 -5.88 0.38 -12.31
C LYS A 81 -5.80 0.86 -10.85
N THR A 82 -6.93 1.24 -10.23
CA THR A 82 -6.98 1.68 -8.83
C THR A 82 -7.36 0.56 -7.84
N VAL A 83 -7.60 -0.66 -8.33
CA VAL A 83 -7.99 -1.79 -7.48
C VAL A 83 -6.75 -2.36 -6.78
N ALA A 84 -6.84 -2.53 -5.46
CA ALA A 84 -5.70 -2.94 -4.64
C ALA A 84 -5.14 -4.33 -5.02
N SER A 85 -6.01 -5.30 -5.33
CA SER A 85 -5.58 -6.64 -5.76
C SER A 85 -4.91 -6.62 -7.14
N PHE A 86 -5.35 -5.75 -8.04
CA PHE A 86 -4.72 -5.60 -9.36
C PHE A 86 -3.34 -4.95 -9.27
N THR A 87 -3.25 -3.81 -8.58
CA THR A 87 -1.96 -3.13 -8.37
C THR A 87 -0.97 -3.99 -7.59
N ARG A 88 -1.45 -4.86 -6.68
CA ARG A 88 -0.62 -5.90 -6.03
C ARG A 88 -0.13 -6.93 -7.04
N HIS A 89 -1.00 -7.48 -7.88
CA HIS A 89 -0.60 -8.41 -8.94
C HIS A 89 0.53 -7.83 -9.82
N VAL A 90 0.37 -6.59 -10.26
CA VAL A 90 1.40 -5.87 -11.05
C VAL A 90 2.71 -5.75 -10.27
N GLN A 91 2.66 -5.38 -8.99
CA GLN A 91 3.86 -5.25 -8.17
C GLN A 91 4.57 -6.56 -7.90
N GLU A 92 3.83 -7.64 -7.65
CA GLU A 92 4.41 -8.96 -7.38
C GLU A 92 5.11 -9.52 -8.62
N ARG A 93 4.60 -9.23 -9.83
CA ARG A 93 5.28 -9.58 -11.09
C ARG A 93 6.55 -8.76 -11.33
N ASN A 94 6.52 -7.46 -11.05
CA ASN A 94 7.58 -6.54 -11.46
C ASN A 94 8.65 -6.28 -10.39
N ASN A 95 8.33 -6.47 -9.11
CA ASN A 95 9.18 -6.04 -8.00
C ASN A 95 9.24 -7.08 -6.89
N SER A 96 8.48 -6.88 -5.83
CA SER A 96 8.58 -7.61 -4.56
C SER A 96 7.21 -7.71 -3.93
N GLY A 97 7.00 -8.74 -3.12
CA GLY A 97 5.78 -8.88 -2.31
C GLY A 97 5.54 -7.67 -1.40
N PHE A 98 4.28 -7.45 -1.06
CA PHE A 98 3.80 -6.31 -0.28
C PHE A 98 4.61 -6.08 1.01
N ASP A 99 4.73 -7.10 1.85
CA ASP A 99 5.41 -7.01 3.15
C ASP A 99 6.89 -6.64 3.00
N LYS A 100 7.58 -7.30 2.07
CA LYS A 100 9.00 -7.03 1.79
C LYS A 100 9.21 -5.61 1.28
N PHE A 101 8.32 -5.10 0.44
CA PHE A 101 8.39 -3.73 -0.05
C PHE A 101 8.25 -2.73 1.10
N ILE A 102 7.27 -2.95 1.99
CA ILE A 102 7.04 -2.08 3.14
C ILE A 102 8.21 -2.16 4.12
N GLU A 103 8.68 -3.36 4.44
CA GLU A 103 9.82 -3.58 5.32
C GLU A 103 11.07 -2.86 4.79
N ASN A 104 11.34 -2.92 3.48
CA ASN A 104 12.48 -2.22 2.88
C ASN A 104 12.39 -0.69 3.05
N LEU A 105 11.19 -0.10 3.00
CA LEU A 105 11.00 1.35 3.16
C LEU A 105 11.01 1.77 4.64
N MET A 106 10.38 0.99 5.50
CA MET A 106 10.34 1.27 6.94
C MET A 106 11.65 0.91 7.64
N GLY A 107 12.42 -0.02 7.11
CA GLY A 107 13.47 -0.72 7.85
C GLY A 107 12.90 -1.79 8.78
N THR A 108 13.65 -2.87 8.92
CA THR A 108 13.24 -4.09 9.63
C THR A 108 12.76 -3.85 11.07
N ASP A 109 13.42 -2.99 11.84
CA ASP A 109 13.06 -2.76 13.24
C ASP A 109 11.70 -2.05 13.38
N ASP A 110 11.50 -0.96 12.63
CA ASP A 110 10.24 -0.21 12.62
C ASP A 110 9.08 -1.07 12.09
N TYR A 111 9.34 -1.92 11.08
CA TYR A 111 8.34 -2.85 10.56
C TYR A 111 7.95 -3.90 11.59
N LYS A 112 8.92 -4.56 12.24
CA LYS A 112 8.66 -5.56 13.28
C LYS A 112 7.94 -4.99 14.48
N GLU A 113 8.32 -3.80 14.94
CA GLU A 113 7.62 -3.10 16.02
C GLU A 113 6.18 -2.77 15.62
N TYR A 114 5.94 -2.32 14.39
CA TYR A 114 4.58 -2.09 13.92
C TYR A 114 3.75 -3.38 13.91
N MET A 115 4.29 -4.46 13.35
CA MET A 115 3.58 -5.74 13.25
C MET A 115 3.23 -6.33 14.62
N SER A 116 4.10 -6.16 15.63
CA SER A 116 3.81 -6.64 17.00
C SER A 116 2.68 -5.86 17.69
N LEU A 117 2.45 -4.61 17.29
CA LEU A 117 1.39 -3.75 17.83
C LEU A 117 0.02 -3.96 17.16
N VAL A 118 -0.02 -4.54 15.95
CA VAL A 118 -1.28 -4.71 15.18
C VAL A 118 -1.77 -6.14 15.07
N ASN A 119 -0.90 -7.14 15.29
CA ASN A 119 -1.26 -8.56 15.24
C ASN A 119 -1.73 -9.12 16.61
N CYS A 120 -2.30 -8.28 17.48
CA CYS A 120 -2.85 -8.72 18.77
C CYS A 120 -4.18 -9.45 18.64
#